data_AF-A0A7W0RFF8-F1
#
_entry.id   AF-A0A7W0RFF8-F1
#
_cell.length_a   1.000
_cell.length_b   1.000
_cell.length_c   1.000
_cell.angle_alpha   90.00
_cell.angle_beta   90.00
_cell.angle_gamma   90.00
#
_symmetry.space_group_name_H-M   'P 1'
#
loop_
_entity.id
_entity.type
_entity.pdbx_description
1 polymer ?
#
loop_
_entity_poly.entity_id
_entity_poly.type
_entity_poly.pdbx_seq_one_letter_code
_entity_poly.pdbx_strand_id
1 'polypeptide(L)'
;MIWGEPNRIAVFRPSGTSAGPKAYAELLDASYGALKQAAPRNIVIGGMTYTGGGGRDTTPLRWLRQMRLPNGRPPRLDWYGHNPFSTRFPDLRDPPIPGGFRDIGDLDLFSREVARVYTRPCGPGGRRRCGRPPQLWLSEYTIQSDHGSTIFNAFVSKKGQAQWLTAAYRAANSLPSVAGLGWVALEDEPESNLSANFGLITADGTRKPSFRAFRRAPSRAFRPDVRVRRSIRLDRAARKGISVHVRARSAGRVTAVLQRRGRHIVRHSATGAASESGLMLSLRPTRLTRGDYILTVDAPRGERVERRLTVR
;
A
#
# COMPACT_ATOMS: atom_id res chain seq x y z
N MET A 1 -11.37 -11.09 7.23
CA MET A 1 -11.72 -9.70 7.61
C MET A 1 -12.99 -9.76 8.42
N ILE A 2 -13.05 -9.11 9.58
CA ILE A 2 -14.24 -9.19 10.46
C ILE A 2 -15.05 -7.91 10.28
N TRP A 3 -16.17 -8.03 9.56
CA TRP A 3 -17.06 -6.92 9.17
C TRP A 3 -16.44 -5.93 8.17
N GLY A 4 -17.28 -5.17 7.46
CA GLY A 4 -16.89 -4.06 6.60
C GLY A 4 -17.44 -2.76 7.16
N GLU A 5 -16.61 -1.73 7.31
CA GLU A 5 -17.03 -0.37 7.71
C GLU A 5 -17.90 -0.27 8.98
N PRO A 6 -17.57 -0.96 10.08
CA PRO A 6 -18.40 -0.99 11.29
C PRO A 6 -18.50 0.38 11.99
N ASN A 7 -17.68 1.36 11.60
CA ASN A 7 -17.80 2.73 12.08
C ASN A 7 -18.96 3.52 11.45
N ARG A 8 -19.71 2.91 10.51
CA ARG A 8 -20.92 3.48 9.92
C ARG A 8 -22.19 2.96 10.60
N ILE A 9 -23.10 3.85 10.98
CA ILE A 9 -24.37 3.51 11.67
C ILE A 9 -25.30 2.65 10.81
N ALA A 10 -25.25 2.84 9.49
CA ALA A 10 -26.03 2.05 8.54
C ALA A 10 -25.52 0.61 8.42
N VAL A 11 -24.27 0.35 8.82
CA VAL A 11 -23.57 -0.92 8.57
C VAL A 11 -23.41 -1.74 9.85
N PHE A 12 -23.26 -1.11 11.01
CA PHE A 12 -23.13 -1.80 12.29
C PHE A 12 -23.86 -1.02 13.39
N ARG A 13 -24.76 -1.67 14.13
CA ARG A 13 -25.39 -1.07 15.31
C ARG A 13 -24.77 -1.68 16.56
N PRO A 14 -24.50 -0.92 17.64
CA PRO A 14 -24.90 0.47 17.88
C PRO A 14 -23.81 1.51 17.50
N SER A 15 -23.24 1.44 16.29
CA SER A 15 -22.29 2.46 15.81
C SER A 15 -22.89 3.87 15.81
N GLY A 16 -22.02 4.88 15.91
CA GLY A 16 -22.40 6.27 16.18
C GLY A 16 -22.54 6.63 17.65
N THR A 17 -22.45 5.65 18.54
CA THR A 17 -22.34 5.83 20.00
C THR A 17 -20.99 5.32 20.50
N SER A 18 -20.65 5.57 21.77
CA SER A 18 -19.47 4.96 22.40
C SER A 18 -19.62 3.44 22.62
N ALA A 19 -20.84 2.88 22.51
CA ALA A 19 -21.09 1.45 22.64
C ALA A 19 -20.69 0.67 21.37
N GLY A 20 -20.84 1.27 20.18
CA GLY A 20 -20.53 0.62 18.91
C GLY A 20 -19.09 0.09 18.82
N PRO A 21 -18.06 0.94 19.03
CA PRO A 21 -16.66 0.49 19.02
C PRO A 21 -16.36 -0.61 20.05
N LYS A 22 -17.01 -0.60 21.22
CA LYS A 22 -16.83 -1.61 22.27
C LYS A 22 -17.46 -2.95 21.89
N ALA A 23 -18.70 -2.93 21.40
CA ALA A 23 -19.38 -4.13 20.90
C ALA A 23 -18.60 -4.78 19.75
N TYR A 24 -18.07 -3.96 18.83
CA TYR A 24 -17.22 -4.48 17.76
C TYR A 24 -15.88 -5.03 18.29
N ALA A 25 -15.29 -4.43 19.33
CA ALA A 25 -14.06 -4.94 19.93
C ALA A 25 -14.24 -6.36 20.49
N GLU A 26 -15.36 -6.61 21.19
CA GLU A 26 -15.69 -7.93 21.73
C GLU A 26 -15.91 -8.96 20.61
N LEU A 27 -16.70 -8.60 19.58
CA LEU A 27 -16.90 -9.42 18.39
C LEU A 27 -15.57 -9.77 17.69
N LEU A 28 -14.70 -8.78 17.50
CA LEU A 28 -13.41 -8.96 16.86
C LEU A 28 -12.49 -9.86 17.68
N ASP A 29 -12.43 -9.69 19.00
CA ASP A 29 -11.54 -10.49 19.86
C ASP A 29 -11.99 -11.96 19.96
N ALA A 30 -13.30 -12.20 20.05
CA ALA A 30 -13.86 -13.54 19.96
C ALA A 30 -13.57 -14.19 18.59
N SER A 31 -13.79 -13.44 17.50
CA SER A 31 -13.48 -13.90 16.14
C SER A 31 -11.99 -14.22 15.96
N TYR A 32 -11.11 -13.40 16.52
CA TYR A 32 -9.68 -13.64 16.52
C TYR A 32 -9.33 -14.98 17.19
N GLY A 33 -9.85 -15.21 18.40
CA GLY A 33 -9.63 -16.45 19.14
C GLY A 33 -10.06 -17.69 18.35
N ALA A 34 -11.30 -17.67 17.84
CA ALA A 34 -11.86 -18.78 17.06
C ALA A 34 -11.07 -19.05 15.77
N LEU A 35 -10.75 -18.00 14.99
CA LEU A 35 -10.00 -18.16 13.74
C LEU A 35 -8.57 -18.66 13.96
N LYS A 36 -7.90 -18.22 15.03
CA LYS A 36 -6.55 -18.70 15.36
C LYS A 36 -6.57 -20.14 15.89
N GLN A 37 -7.61 -20.54 16.62
CA GLN A 37 -7.80 -21.92 17.04
C GLN A 37 -8.03 -22.84 15.84
N ALA A 38 -8.86 -22.41 14.87
CA ALA A 38 -9.11 -23.18 13.65
C ALA A 38 -7.85 -23.31 12.77
N ALA A 39 -7.13 -22.20 12.57
CA ALA A 39 -5.83 -22.22 11.91
C ALA A 39 -4.93 -21.07 12.41
N PRO A 40 -3.81 -21.35 13.11
CA PRO A 40 -2.93 -20.32 13.65
C PRO A 40 -2.34 -19.36 12.60
N ARG A 41 -2.30 -19.80 11.34
CA ARG A 41 -1.79 -19.04 10.18
C ARG A 41 -2.79 -18.04 9.61
N ASN A 42 -4.05 -18.05 10.05
CA ASN A 42 -5.05 -17.09 9.59
C ASN A 42 -4.59 -15.65 9.87
N ILE A 43 -4.76 -14.75 8.89
CA ILE A 43 -4.56 -13.31 9.10
C ILE A 43 -5.91 -12.69 9.43
N VAL A 44 -6.07 -12.27 10.68
CA VAL A 44 -7.29 -11.63 11.16
C VAL A 44 -7.17 -10.13 10.99
N ILE A 45 -8.02 -9.59 10.11
CA ILE A 45 -8.09 -8.18 9.79
C ILE A 45 -9.31 -7.59 10.50
N GLY A 46 -9.11 -6.60 11.37
CA GLY A 46 -10.16 -5.95 12.15
C GLY A 46 -10.11 -4.42 12.08
N GLY A 47 -11.11 -3.75 12.63
CA GLY A 47 -11.27 -2.29 12.60
C GLY A 47 -12.07 -1.83 11.38
N MET A 48 -11.59 -2.20 10.19
CA MET A 48 -12.16 -1.98 8.87
C MET A 48 -12.93 -0.66 8.66
N THR A 49 -12.36 0.47 9.05
CA THR A 49 -13.10 1.74 9.09
C THR A 49 -13.30 2.36 7.70
N TYR A 50 -14.46 2.95 7.43
CA TYR A 50 -14.69 3.92 6.34
C TYR A 50 -13.97 5.24 6.63
N THR A 51 -13.50 5.97 5.60
CA THR A 51 -12.79 7.27 5.70
C THR A 51 -13.42 8.27 6.65
N GLY A 52 -14.76 8.38 6.58
CA GLY A 52 -15.51 9.47 7.16
C GLY A 52 -16.41 9.09 8.33
N GLY A 53 -16.89 10.14 8.99
CA GLY A 53 -17.94 10.10 10.02
C GLY A 53 -19.13 10.99 9.65
N GLY A 54 -19.66 10.87 8.43
CA GLY A 54 -20.80 11.68 7.98
C GLY A 54 -22.06 11.40 8.81
N GLY A 55 -22.82 12.45 9.15
CA GLY A 55 -24.03 12.33 9.96
C GLY A 55 -23.73 11.85 11.39
N ARG A 56 -24.17 10.63 11.73
CA ARG A 56 -23.97 9.99 13.05
C ARG A 56 -22.85 8.95 13.06
N ASP A 57 -22.09 8.81 11.97
CA ASP A 57 -21.00 7.84 11.90
C ASP A 57 -19.84 8.22 12.82
N THR A 58 -19.04 7.23 13.24
CA THR A 58 -17.87 7.47 14.10
C THR A 58 -16.62 7.65 13.24
N THR A 59 -15.90 8.76 13.43
CA THR A 59 -14.65 9.01 12.68
C THR A 59 -13.61 7.93 12.95
N PRO A 60 -12.72 7.59 11.99
CA PRO A 60 -11.69 6.57 12.16
C PRO A 60 -10.85 6.74 13.43
N LEU A 61 -10.41 7.97 13.73
CA LEU A 61 -9.63 8.23 14.93
C LEU A 61 -10.42 7.95 16.22
N ARG A 62 -11.69 8.36 16.27
CA ARG A 62 -12.56 8.11 17.43
C ARG A 62 -12.85 6.62 17.57
N TRP A 63 -13.16 5.93 16.47
CA TRP A 63 -13.38 4.49 16.43
C TRP A 63 -12.17 3.73 16.97
N LEU A 64 -10.98 4.00 16.42
CA LEU A 64 -9.71 3.42 16.84
C LEU A 64 -9.43 3.62 18.35
N ARG A 65 -9.77 4.79 18.90
CA ARG A 65 -9.58 5.09 20.33
C ARG A 65 -10.60 4.38 21.22
N GLN A 66 -11.84 4.22 20.76
CA GLN A 66 -12.95 3.68 21.55
C GLN A 66 -13.11 2.17 21.43
N MET A 67 -12.52 1.55 20.39
CA MET A 67 -12.51 0.10 20.20
C MET A 67 -11.67 -0.57 21.28
N ARG A 68 -12.31 -0.85 22.42
CA ARG A 68 -11.71 -1.35 23.65
C ARG A 68 -12.57 -2.46 24.24
N LEU A 69 -11.90 -3.49 24.72
CA LEU A 69 -12.46 -4.55 25.55
C LEU A 69 -12.79 -4.02 26.95
N PRO A 70 -13.57 -4.77 27.77
CA PRO A 70 -13.86 -4.38 29.15
C PRO A 70 -12.62 -4.09 30.01
N ASN A 71 -11.49 -4.74 29.73
CA ASN A 71 -10.22 -4.51 30.41
C ASN A 71 -9.45 -3.26 29.91
N GLY A 72 -10.07 -2.43 29.06
CA GLY A 72 -9.47 -1.21 28.51
C GLY A 72 -8.39 -1.42 27.44
N ARG A 73 -8.11 -2.66 27.02
CA ARG A 73 -7.15 -2.97 25.94
C ARG A 73 -7.85 -2.96 24.57
N PRO A 74 -7.14 -2.68 23.47
CA PRO A 74 -7.67 -2.93 22.14
C PRO A 74 -7.87 -4.45 21.92
N PRO A 75 -8.81 -4.85 21.06
CA PRO A 75 -9.01 -6.25 20.68
C PRO A 75 -7.81 -6.82 19.92
N ARG A 76 -7.64 -8.14 19.90
CA ARG A 76 -6.58 -8.79 19.12
C ARG A 76 -6.87 -8.72 17.62
N LEU A 77 -5.83 -8.45 16.83
CA LEU A 77 -5.83 -8.51 15.37
C LEU A 77 -4.41 -8.68 14.84
N ASP A 78 -4.26 -9.11 13.59
CA ASP A 78 -2.96 -9.14 12.90
C ASP A 78 -2.77 -7.85 12.08
N TRP A 79 -3.81 -7.44 11.35
CA TRP A 79 -3.84 -6.21 10.54
C TRP A 79 -5.05 -5.34 10.89
N TYR A 80 -4.88 -4.02 10.76
CA TYR A 80 -5.95 -3.05 10.90
C TYR A 80 -6.50 -2.70 9.52
N GLY A 81 -7.80 -2.92 9.33
CA GLY A 81 -8.51 -2.62 8.10
C GLY A 81 -8.93 -1.16 7.99
N HIS A 82 -8.93 -0.61 6.77
CA HIS A 82 -9.45 0.74 6.50
C HIS A 82 -9.81 0.92 5.01
N ASN A 83 -10.92 1.58 4.72
CA ASN A 83 -11.33 1.97 3.36
C ASN A 83 -11.13 3.49 3.19
N PRO A 84 -9.99 3.95 2.65
CA PRO A 84 -9.58 5.36 2.66
C PRO A 84 -10.05 6.12 1.40
N PHE A 85 -11.33 6.06 1.05
CA PHE A 85 -11.93 6.91 0.02
C PHE A 85 -11.62 8.39 0.23
N SER A 86 -11.46 9.15 -0.85
CA SER A 86 -11.03 10.54 -0.81
C SER A 86 -11.78 11.37 -1.86
N THR A 87 -12.05 12.63 -1.53
CA THR A 87 -12.51 13.65 -2.50
C THR A 87 -11.37 14.53 -3.03
N ARG A 88 -10.14 14.35 -2.51
CA ARG A 88 -8.93 15.04 -2.95
C ARG A 88 -7.91 14.07 -3.56
N PHE A 89 -7.08 14.58 -4.47
CA PHE A 89 -6.09 13.76 -5.17
C PHE A 89 -5.15 13.06 -4.16
N PRO A 90 -4.75 11.79 -4.37
CA PRO A 90 -3.92 11.06 -3.41
C PRO A 90 -2.51 11.65 -3.29
N ASP A 91 -2.24 12.36 -2.19
CA ASP A 91 -0.91 12.87 -1.84
C ASP A 91 -0.70 12.84 -0.32
N LEU A 92 0.37 12.19 0.13
CA LEU A 92 0.74 12.09 1.55
C LEU A 92 1.37 13.38 2.10
N ARG A 93 1.63 14.37 1.24
CA ARG A 93 2.23 15.65 1.63
C ARG A 93 1.18 16.69 2.00
N ASP A 94 -0.04 16.47 1.57
CA ASP A 94 -1.17 17.32 1.90
C ASP A 94 -1.43 17.30 3.42
N PRO A 95 -1.94 18.41 3.98
CA PRO A 95 -2.33 18.44 5.37
C PRO A 95 -3.46 17.43 5.64
N PRO A 96 -3.47 16.77 6.81
CA PRO A 96 -4.51 15.81 7.12
C PRO A 96 -5.90 16.43 7.23
N ILE A 97 -6.93 15.68 6.86
CA ILE A 97 -8.31 16.15 7.03
C ILE A 97 -8.58 16.33 8.56
N PRO A 98 -8.99 17.54 9.00
CA PRO A 98 -9.27 17.80 10.41
C PRO A 98 -10.48 16.98 10.89
N GLY A 99 -10.66 16.84 12.21
CA GLY A 99 -11.81 16.13 12.79
C GLY A 99 -11.67 14.61 12.90
N GLY A 100 -10.51 14.04 12.53
CA GLY A 100 -10.22 12.62 12.72
C GLY A 100 -10.67 11.70 11.58
N PHE A 101 -11.06 12.28 10.45
CA PHE A 101 -11.21 11.62 9.15
C PHE A 101 -9.86 11.11 8.66
N ARG A 102 -9.82 10.00 7.94
CA ARG A 102 -8.56 9.46 7.41
C ARG A 102 -8.82 8.94 6.01
N ASP A 103 -8.28 9.63 5.01
CA ASP A 103 -8.35 9.21 3.62
C ASP A 103 -7.00 8.65 3.14
N ILE A 104 -6.89 8.44 1.83
CA ILE A 104 -5.69 7.87 1.21
C ILE A 104 -4.46 8.80 1.36
N GLY A 105 -4.68 10.11 1.50
CA GLY A 105 -3.62 11.09 1.77
C GLY A 105 -3.18 11.09 3.23
N ASP A 106 -3.97 10.52 4.14
CA ASP A 106 -3.71 10.53 5.59
C ASP A 106 -3.08 9.23 6.12
N LEU A 107 -2.73 8.30 5.25
CA LEU A 107 -2.28 6.96 5.64
C LEU A 107 -1.02 6.97 6.53
N ASP A 108 -0.13 7.94 6.33
CA ASP A 108 1.09 8.04 7.12
C ASP A 108 0.75 8.36 8.59
N LEU A 109 -0.13 9.35 8.81
CA LEU A 109 -0.65 9.73 10.11
C LEU A 109 -1.47 8.60 10.71
N PHE A 110 -2.40 8.03 9.96
CA PHE A 110 -3.27 6.98 10.47
C PHE A 110 -2.49 5.75 10.91
N SER A 111 -1.46 5.36 10.15
CA SER A 111 -0.60 4.24 10.53
C SER A 111 0.16 4.49 11.84
N ARG A 112 0.59 5.74 12.10
CA ARG A 112 1.20 6.13 13.40
C ARG A 112 0.19 6.08 14.54
N GLU A 113 -1.06 6.48 14.30
CA GLU A 113 -2.13 6.45 15.29
C GLU A 113 -2.50 5.01 15.66
N VAL A 114 -2.66 4.14 14.66
CA VAL A 114 -2.88 2.71 14.86
C VAL A 114 -1.71 2.09 15.63
N ALA A 115 -0.47 2.34 15.20
CA ALA A 115 0.71 1.86 15.91
C ALA A 115 0.73 2.32 17.37
N ARG A 116 0.36 3.58 17.66
CA ARG A 116 0.32 4.13 19.02
C ARG A 116 -0.70 3.43 19.91
N VAL A 117 -1.85 3.02 19.37
CA VAL A 117 -2.89 2.30 20.13
C VAL A 117 -2.49 0.85 20.42
N TYR A 118 -1.84 0.19 19.47
CA TYR A 118 -1.48 -1.22 19.59
C TYR A 118 -0.09 -1.49 20.18
N THR A 119 0.65 -0.42 20.52
CA THR A 119 1.95 -0.53 21.19
C THR A 119 1.97 0.29 22.47
N ARG A 120 2.59 -0.24 23.53
CA ARG A 120 2.66 0.40 24.84
C ARG A 120 4.09 0.76 25.22
N PRO A 121 4.33 1.87 25.94
CA PRO A 121 5.60 2.11 26.60
C PRO A 121 6.01 0.91 27.47
N CYS A 122 7.29 0.57 27.47
CA CYS A 122 7.87 -0.50 28.27
C CYS A 122 9.37 -0.26 28.52
N GLY A 123 9.93 -1.03 29.45
CA GLY A 123 11.31 -0.87 29.92
C GLY A 123 11.52 0.34 30.83
N PRO A 124 12.75 0.54 31.36
CA PRO A 124 13.06 1.64 32.26
C PRO A 124 12.69 3.01 31.67
N GLY A 125 11.86 3.76 32.39
CA GLY A 125 11.38 5.08 31.98
C GLY A 125 10.47 5.10 30.74
N GLY A 126 9.90 3.96 30.32
CA GLY A 126 8.95 3.90 29.20
C GLY A 126 9.55 4.27 27.83
N ARG A 127 10.88 4.27 27.70
CA ARG A 127 11.59 4.70 26.49
C ARG A 127 11.44 3.73 25.31
N ARG A 128 11.05 2.47 25.56
CA ARG A 128 10.79 1.47 24.51
C ARG A 128 9.29 1.33 24.28
N ARG A 129 8.89 0.90 23.08
CA ARG A 129 7.52 0.44 22.83
C ARG A 129 7.48 -1.06 22.63
N CYS A 130 6.60 -1.73 23.36
CA CYS A 130 6.34 -3.15 23.30
C CYS A 130 5.02 -3.42 22.56
N GLY A 131 4.97 -4.57 21.90
CA GLY A 131 3.90 -4.94 20.97
C GLY A 131 4.34 -4.75 19.53
N ARG A 132 3.70 -5.48 18.62
CA ARG A 132 3.91 -5.34 17.18
C ARG A 132 2.82 -4.43 16.64
N PRO A 133 3.14 -3.28 16.03
CA PRO A 133 2.11 -2.46 15.40
C PRO A 133 1.50 -3.26 14.24
N PRO A 134 0.16 -3.31 14.13
CA PRO A 134 -0.48 -3.98 13.01
C PRO A 134 -0.22 -3.21 11.73
N GLN A 135 -0.15 -3.93 10.62
CA GLN A 135 -0.11 -3.30 9.30
C GLN A 135 -1.52 -2.83 8.91
N LEU A 136 -1.60 -1.84 8.03
CA LEU A 136 -2.84 -1.41 7.42
C LEU A 136 -3.18 -2.31 6.24
N TRP A 137 -4.39 -2.87 6.23
CA TRP A 137 -4.99 -3.48 5.06
C TRP A 137 -6.05 -2.54 4.50
N LEU A 138 -5.83 -2.03 3.29
CA LEU A 138 -6.75 -1.11 2.66
C LEU A 138 -7.64 -1.91 1.72
N SER A 139 -8.80 -2.40 2.16
CA SER A 139 -9.59 -3.32 1.33
C SER A 139 -10.22 -2.63 0.13
N GLU A 140 -10.61 -1.38 0.28
CA GLU A 140 -11.36 -0.68 -0.75
C GLU A 140 -10.84 0.74 -0.93
N TYR A 141 -10.54 1.07 -2.17
CA TYR A 141 -10.29 2.42 -2.62
C TYR A 141 -10.75 2.55 -4.06
N THR A 142 -11.33 3.70 -4.39
CA THR A 142 -11.69 4.01 -5.76
C THR A 142 -11.92 5.50 -6.00
N ILE A 143 -12.11 5.86 -7.26
CA ILE A 143 -12.72 7.11 -7.69
C ILE A 143 -13.63 6.83 -8.89
N GLN A 144 -14.81 7.45 -8.91
CA GLN A 144 -15.75 7.30 -10.01
C GLN A 144 -15.23 8.00 -11.27
N SER A 145 -15.47 7.41 -12.44
CA SER A 145 -15.27 8.10 -13.72
C SER A 145 -16.57 8.63 -14.32
N ASP A 146 -16.44 9.67 -15.14
CA ASP A 146 -17.44 10.23 -16.05
C ASP A 146 -18.55 11.07 -15.38
N HIS A 147 -19.30 10.53 -14.43
CA HIS A 147 -20.36 11.23 -13.70
C HIS A 147 -20.46 10.72 -12.25
N GLY A 148 -21.28 11.37 -11.40
CA GLY A 148 -21.58 10.88 -10.05
C GLY A 148 -22.57 9.71 -10.05
N SER A 149 -22.65 8.97 -8.94
CA SER A 149 -23.60 7.88 -8.71
C SER A 149 -24.40 8.08 -7.43
N THR A 150 -25.32 7.15 -7.16
CA THR A 150 -25.96 7.02 -5.83
C THR A 150 -24.99 6.73 -4.70
N ILE A 151 -23.77 6.25 -5.00
CA ILE A 151 -22.75 5.88 -4.01
C ILE A 151 -21.74 7.01 -3.81
N PHE A 152 -21.26 7.61 -4.90
CA PHE A 152 -20.24 8.66 -4.88
C PHE A 152 -20.61 9.82 -5.80
N ASN A 153 -20.72 11.03 -5.23
CA ASN A 153 -20.96 12.24 -6.02
C ASN A 153 -19.66 12.82 -6.63
N ALA A 154 -18.49 12.43 -6.12
CA ALA A 154 -17.21 12.90 -6.64
C ALA A 154 -16.72 11.99 -7.77
N PHE A 155 -16.42 12.58 -8.93
CA PHE A 155 -15.98 11.86 -10.13
C PHE A 155 -14.89 12.62 -10.88
N VAL A 156 -14.21 11.90 -11.77
CA VAL A 156 -13.16 12.42 -12.64
C VAL A 156 -13.32 11.86 -14.05
N SER A 157 -12.54 12.31 -15.03
CA SER A 157 -12.53 11.62 -16.34
C SER A 157 -11.95 10.19 -16.21
N LYS A 158 -12.21 9.29 -17.18
CA LYS A 158 -11.55 7.97 -17.26
C LYS A 158 -10.01 8.04 -17.18
N LYS A 159 -9.43 9.09 -17.77
CA LYS A 159 -7.98 9.37 -17.66
C LYS A 159 -7.61 9.81 -16.23
N GLY A 160 -8.43 10.67 -15.61
CA GLY A 160 -8.31 11.06 -14.21
C GLY A 160 -8.32 9.85 -13.27
N GLN A 161 -9.24 8.91 -13.46
CA GLN A 161 -9.32 7.68 -12.66
C GLN A 161 -8.01 6.90 -12.70
N ALA A 162 -7.38 6.77 -13.88
CA ALA A 162 -6.08 6.12 -14.02
C ALA A 162 -4.96 6.87 -13.28
N GLN A 163 -5.00 8.21 -13.27
CA GLN A 163 -4.03 9.03 -12.53
C GLN A 163 -4.20 8.88 -11.02
N TRP A 164 -5.44 8.96 -10.52
CA TRP A 164 -5.80 8.74 -9.12
C TRP A 164 -5.40 7.36 -8.63
N LEU A 165 -5.74 6.30 -9.38
CA LEU A 165 -5.33 4.94 -9.09
C LEU A 165 -3.80 4.85 -8.96
N THR A 166 -3.08 5.38 -9.94
CA THR A 166 -1.60 5.38 -9.92
C THR A 166 -1.05 6.07 -8.67
N ALA A 167 -1.62 7.22 -8.29
CA ALA A 167 -1.19 7.97 -7.12
C ALA A 167 -1.51 7.23 -5.80
N ALA A 168 -2.71 6.68 -5.66
CA ALA A 168 -3.12 5.93 -4.47
C ALA A 168 -2.24 4.69 -4.24
N TYR A 169 -1.97 3.90 -5.28
CA TYR A 169 -1.07 2.74 -5.15
C TYR A 169 0.37 3.15 -4.84
N ARG A 170 0.85 4.31 -5.33
CA ARG A 170 2.16 4.84 -4.95
C ARG A 170 2.19 5.29 -3.49
N ALA A 171 1.16 5.98 -3.02
CA ALA A 171 1.02 6.39 -1.62
C ALA A 171 0.99 5.18 -0.68
N ALA A 172 0.17 4.17 -0.98
CA ALA A 172 0.13 2.92 -0.21
C ALA A 172 1.48 2.19 -0.22
N ASN A 173 2.13 2.05 -1.39
CA ASN A 173 3.39 1.33 -1.50
C ASN A 173 4.60 2.06 -0.88
N SER A 174 4.52 3.39 -0.70
CA SER A 174 5.61 4.16 -0.06
C SER A 174 5.66 3.94 1.45
N LEU A 175 4.59 3.42 2.06
CA LEU A 175 4.46 3.23 3.50
C LEU A 175 4.71 1.76 3.90
N PRO A 176 5.77 1.46 4.67
CA PRO A 176 6.02 0.09 5.14
C PRO A 176 4.95 -0.49 6.05
N SER A 177 4.14 0.38 6.65
CA SER A 177 3.00 0.03 7.49
C SER A 177 1.80 -0.48 6.69
N VAL A 178 1.74 -0.32 5.36
CA VAL A 178 0.63 -0.81 4.54
C VAL A 178 0.97 -2.21 4.00
N ALA A 179 0.09 -3.17 4.27
CA ALA A 179 0.19 -4.55 3.79
C ALA A 179 -0.33 -4.70 2.36
N GLY A 180 -1.36 -3.95 1.98
CA GLY A 180 -1.94 -3.97 0.65
C GLY A 180 -3.05 -2.94 0.46
N LEU A 181 -3.40 -2.72 -0.81
CA LEU A 181 -4.48 -1.86 -1.27
C LEU A 181 -5.31 -2.63 -2.29
N GLY A 182 -6.61 -2.73 -2.04
CA GLY A 182 -7.63 -3.22 -2.97
C GLY A 182 -8.26 -2.08 -3.74
N TRP A 183 -8.60 -2.34 -5.00
CA TRP A 183 -9.39 -1.43 -5.83
C TRP A 183 -10.83 -1.95 -5.92
N VAL A 184 -11.80 -1.06 -5.83
CA VAL A 184 -13.21 -1.37 -6.09
C VAL A 184 -13.66 -0.61 -7.34
N ALA A 185 -14.18 -1.22 -8.40
CA ALA A 185 -14.42 -2.64 -8.65
C ALA A 185 -13.70 -3.08 -9.95
N LEU A 186 -13.89 -4.33 -10.35
CA LEU A 186 -13.42 -4.80 -11.64
C LEU A 186 -14.24 -4.17 -12.78
N GLU A 187 -15.56 -4.27 -12.70
CA GLU A 187 -16.53 -3.84 -13.71
C GLU A 187 -17.30 -2.59 -13.24
N ASP A 188 -17.67 -1.73 -14.19
CA ASP A 188 -18.69 -0.70 -13.99
C ASP A 188 -20.08 -1.35 -13.92
N GLU A 189 -21.02 -0.70 -13.24
CA GLU A 189 -22.44 -1.07 -13.32
C GLU A 189 -23.01 -0.83 -14.73
N PRO A 190 -24.11 -1.50 -15.12
CA PRO A 190 -24.80 -1.20 -16.38
C PRO A 190 -25.09 0.29 -16.53
N GLU A 191 -24.92 0.83 -17.74
CA GLU A 191 -24.96 2.28 -17.97
C GLU A 191 -26.31 2.91 -17.54
N SER A 192 -26.24 3.88 -16.63
CA SER A 192 -27.33 4.76 -16.24
C SER A 192 -26.76 6.06 -15.68
N ASN A 193 -27.57 7.12 -15.61
CA ASN A 193 -27.16 8.41 -15.07
C ASN A 193 -26.74 8.37 -13.58
N LEU A 194 -27.03 7.29 -12.87
CA LEU A 194 -26.73 7.10 -11.45
C LEU A 194 -25.86 5.88 -11.17
N SER A 195 -25.39 5.20 -12.23
CA SER A 195 -24.57 4.00 -12.13
C SER A 195 -23.19 4.27 -11.57
N ALA A 196 -22.68 3.32 -10.80
CA ALA A 196 -21.34 3.36 -10.25
C ALA A 196 -20.28 3.00 -11.31
N ASN A 197 -19.59 4.02 -11.81
CA ASN A 197 -18.59 3.89 -12.88
C ASN A 197 -17.14 3.90 -12.35
N PHE A 198 -16.89 3.14 -11.29
CA PHE A 198 -15.57 3.05 -10.65
C PHE A 198 -14.76 1.80 -11.04
N GLY A 199 -15.30 0.97 -11.93
CA GLY A 199 -14.67 -0.21 -12.49
C GLY A 199 -13.37 0.07 -13.25
N LEU A 200 -12.55 -0.97 -13.40
CA LEU A 200 -11.39 -0.99 -14.30
C LEU A 200 -11.80 -1.30 -15.75
N ILE A 201 -12.92 -1.98 -15.94
CA ILE A 201 -13.54 -2.24 -17.24
C ILE A 201 -14.98 -1.71 -17.20
N THR A 202 -15.49 -1.23 -18.33
CA THR A 202 -16.89 -0.83 -18.50
C THR A 202 -17.80 -2.04 -18.47
N ALA A 203 -19.12 -1.83 -18.33
CA ALA A 203 -20.12 -2.89 -18.25
C ALA A 203 -20.17 -3.79 -19.52
N ASP A 204 -19.76 -3.27 -20.68
CA ASP A 204 -19.64 -4.03 -21.94
C ASP A 204 -18.31 -4.82 -22.06
N GLY A 205 -17.48 -4.81 -21.01
CA GLY A 205 -16.17 -5.47 -20.98
C GLY A 205 -15.02 -4.64 -21.54
N THR A 206 -15.26 -3.42 -22.03
CA THR A 206 -14.20 -2.57 -22.58
C THR A 206 -13.23 -2.09 -21.48
N ARG A 207 -11.93 -2.28 -21.70
CA ARG A 207 -10.90 -1.89 -20.70
C ARG A 207 -10.73 -0.38 -20.63
N LYS A 208 -10.89 0.20 -19.44
CA LYS A 208 -10.61 1.63 -19.18
C LYS A 208 -9.09 1.89 -19.07
N PRO A 209 -8.64 3.14 -19.19
CA PRO A 209 -7.24 3.50 -18.90
C PRO A 209 -6.77 3.05 -17.50
N SER A 210 -7.68 3.05 -16.52
CA SER A 210 -7.45 2.57 -15.14
C SER A 210 -7.06 1.10 -15.10
N PHE A 211 -7.59 0.23 -15.96
CA PHE A 211 -7.15 -1.18 -16.09
C PHE A 211 -5.64 -1.29 -16.32
N ARG A 212 -5.12 -0.49 -17.28
CA ARG A 212 -3.68 -0.51 -17.60
C ARG A 212 -2.86 0.09 -16.47
N ALA A 213 -3.39 1.09 -15.76
CA ALA A 213 -2.75 1.66 -14.58
C ALA A 213 -2.67 0.64 -13.43
N PHE A 214 -3.77 -0.04 -13.12
CA PHE A 214 -3.84 -1.11 -12.11
C PHE A 214 -2.84 -2.23 -12.41
N ARG A 215 -2.80 -2.70 -13.66
CA ARG A 215 -1.83 -3.72 -14.10
C ARG A 215 -0.37 -3.26 -13.92
N ARG A 216 -0.09 -1.96 -13.89
CA ARG A 216 1.25 -1.38 -13.70
C ARG A 216 1.52 -0.93 -12.25
N ALA A 217 0.52 -1.02 -11.37
CA ALA A 217 0.63 -0.54 -10.01
C ALA A 217 1.78 -1.23 -9.26
N PRO A 218 2.52 -0.50 -8.41
CA PRO A 218 3.60 -1.06 -7.62
C PRO A 218 3.06 -2.07 -6.60
N SER A 219 3.79 -3.16 -6.39
CA SER A 219 3.56 -4.13 -5.33
C SER A 219 4.86 -4.84 -4.94
N ARG A 220 5.04 -5.00 -3.63
CA ARG A 220 6.14 -5.76 -3.01
C ARG A 220 6.23 -7.20 -3.51
N ALA A 221 5.10 -7.81 -3.85
CA ALA A 221 5.07 -9.16 -4.40
C ALA A 221 5.85 -9.27 -5.72
N PHE A 222 5.97 -8.15 -6.46
CA PHE A 222 6.72 -8.09 -7.70
C PHE A 222 8.13 -7.50 -7.54
N ARG A 223 8.60 -7.28 -6.31
CA ARG A 223 9.97 -6.81 -6.05
C ARG A 223 10.97 -7.80 -6.68
N PRO A 224 11.88 -7.33 -7.56
CA PRO A 224 12.85 -8.22 -8.19
C PRO A 224 13.88 -8.72 -7.18
N ASP A 225 14.37 -9.95 -7.35
CA ASP A 225 15.63 -10.35 -6.70
C ASP A 225 16.79 -9.77 -7.52
N VAL A 226 17.74 -9.13 -6.85
CA VAL A 226 18.86 -8.43 -7.48
C VAL A 226 20.15 -8.86 -6.80
N ARG A 227 21.01 -9.49 -7.61
CA ARG A 227 22.31 -10.01 -7.21
C ARG A 227 23.40 -9.29 -8.00
N VAL A 228 24.32 -8.69 -7.26
CA VAL A 228 25.52 -8.03 -7.78
C VAL A 228 26.66 -8.25 -6.78
N ARG A 229 27.90 -8.30 -7.27
CA ARG A 229 29.08 -8.39 -6.39
C ARG A 229 29.23 -7.09 -5.59
N ARG A 230 29.35 -7.20 -4.26
CA ARG A 230 29.53 -6.05 -3.36
C ARG A 230 30.90 -5.38 -3.51
N SER A 231 31.94 -6.12 -3.89
CA SER A 231 33.26 -5.58 -4.15
C SER A 231 33.76 -6.05 -5.51
N ILE A 232 34.22 -5.11 -6.32
CA ILE A 232 34.62 -5.35 -7.72
C ILE A 232 35.96 -4.66 -7.96
N ARG A 233 36.93 -5.37 -8.53
CA ARG A 233 38.19 -4.75 -8.93
C ARG A 233 37.97 -3.80 -10.11
N LEU A 234 38.59 -2.62 -10.08
CA LEU A 234 38.47 -1.59 -11.09
C LEU A 234 38.88 -2.10 -12.47
N ASP A 235 40.00 -2.82 -12.57
CA ASP A 235 40.51 -3.38 -13.82
C ASP A 235 39.55 -4.41 -14.43
N ARG A 236 38.88 -5.20 -13.59
CA ARG A 236 37.87 -6.17 -14.02
C ARG A 236 36.60 -5.46 -14.47
N ALA A 237 36.13 -4.48 -13.71
CA ALA A 237 34.93 -3.72 -14.04
C ALA A 237 35.10 -2.89 -15.32
N ALA A 238 36.28 -2.32 -15.54
CA ALA A 238 36.60 -1.59 -16.78
C ALA A 238 36.60 -2.53 -18.00
N ARG A 239 37.20 -3.72 -17.89
CA ARG A 239 37.29 -4.68 -19.00
C ARG A 239 35.98 -5.42 -19.29
N LYS A 240 35.32 -5.92 -18.26
CA LYS A 240 34.15 -6.83 -18.40
C LYS A 240 32.81 -6.17 -18.08
N GLY A 241 32.82 -4.95 -17.55
CA GLY A 241 31.64 -4.32 -16.98
C GLY A 241 31.27 -4.89 -15.60
N ILE A 242 30.15 -4.40 -15.07
CA ILE A 242 29.51 -4.89 -13.85
C ILE A 242 28.29 -5.71 -14.24
N SER A 243 28.34 -7.01 -13.96
CA SER A 243 27.23 -7.93 -14.19
C SER A 243 26.23 -7.87 -13.04
N VAL A 244 24.96 -7.66 -13.38
CA VAL A 244 23.83 -7.62 -12.44
C VAL A 244 22.84 -8.70 -12.86
N HIS A 245 22.62 -9.68 -11.99
CA HIS A 245 21.57 -10.68 -12.19
C HIS A 245 20.28 -10.21 -11.55
N VAL A 246 19.21 -10.16 -12.33
CA VAL A 246 17.90 -9.67 -11.91
C VAL A 246 16.85 -10.73 -12.18
N ARG A 247 16.23 -11.28 -11.13
CA ARG A 247 15.04 -12.12 -11.27
C ARG A 247 13.80 -11.25 -11.14
N ALA A 248 13.30 -10.79 -12.28
CA ALA A 248 12.06 -10.03 -12.33
C ALA A 248 10.86 -10.94 -12.06
N ARG A 249 9.93 -10.46 -11.23
CA ARG A 249 8.70 -11.17 -10.87
C ARG A 249 7.50 -10.77 -11.75
N SER A 250 7.71 -9.87 -12.69
CA SER A 250 6.72 -9.49 -13.68
C SER A 250 7.40 -9.17 -15.01
N ALA A 251 6.66 -9.33 -16.11
CA ALA A 251 7.16 -9.08 -17.45
C ALA A 251 7.28 -7.59 -17.75
N GLY A 252 8.30 -7.21 -18.52
CA GLY A 252 8.49 -5.87 -19.06
C GLY A 252 9.93 -5.38 -18.96
N ARG A 253 10.10 -4.06 -19.03
CA ARG A 253 11.42 -3.41 -19.04
C ARG A 253 12.00 -3.30 -17.63
N VAL A 254 13.12 -3.96 -17.39
CA VAL A 254 13.97 -3.79 -16.21
C VAL A 254 15.04 -2.77 -16.54
N THR A 255 15.28 -1.82 -15.64
CA THR A 255 16.34 -0.81 -15.75
C THR A 255 17.29 -0.93 -14.57
N ALA A 256 18.58 -1.02 -14.84
CA ALA A 256 19.64 -0.87 -13.84
C ALA A 256 20.36 0.47 -14.05
N VAL A 257 20.55 1.22 -12.96
CA VAL A 257 21.27 2.50 -12.94
C VAL A 257 22.37 2.41 -11.90
N LEU A 258 23.60 2.70 -12.30
CA LEU A 258 24.74 2.85 -11.41
C LEU A 258 25.00 4.34 -11.16
N GLN A 259 25.13 4.72 -9.89
CA GLN A 259 25.34 6.09 -9.46
C GLN A 259 26.54 6.19 -8.50
N ARG A 260 27.22 7.33 -8.49
CA ARG A 260 28.25 7.69 -7.49
C ARG A 260 28.04 9.12 -7.05
N ARG A 261 27.94 9.36 -5.73
CA ARG A 261 27.69 10.70 -5.14
C ARG A 261 26.51 11.42 -5.83
N GLY A 262 25.41 10.70 -6.03
CA GLY A 262 24.20 11.21 -6.72
C GLY A 262 24.30 11.31 -8.25
N ARG A 263 25.51 11.27 -8.85
CA ARG A 263 25.68 11.36 -10.30
C ARG A 263 25.45 10.02 -10.99
N HIS A 264 24.67 10.04 -12.07
CA HIS A 264 24.47 8.88 -12.94
C HIS A 264 25.75 8.55 -13.70
N ILE A 265 26.18 7.28 -13.64
CA ILE A 265 27.40 6.80 -14.28
C ILE A 265 27.07 5.96 -15.52
N VAL A 266 26.15 5.00 -15.38
CA VAL A 266 25.69 4.18 -16.49
C VAL A 266 24.27 3.71 -16.22
N ARG A 267 23.48 3.61 -17.29
CA ARG A 267 22.14 3.05 -17.31
C ARG A 267 22.08 1.96 -18.35
N HIS A 268 21.46 0.83 -18.00
CA HIS A 268 21.17 -0.23 -18.96
C HIS A 268 19.75 -0.74 -18.72
N SER A 269 19.04 -1.04 -19.81
CA SER A 269 17.69 -1.58 -19.74
C SER A 269 17.58 -2.82 -20.60
N ALA A 270 16.82 -3.80 -20.15
CA ALA A 270 16.44 -4.95 -20.96
C ALA A 270 14.95 -5.25 -20.74
N THR A 271 14.30 -5.78 -21.78
CA THR A 271 12.93 -6.28 -21.68
C THR A 271 12.99 -7.79 -21.51
N GLY A 272 12.26 -8.33 -20.54
CA GLY A 272 12.19 -9.76 -20.32
C GLY A 272 10.83 -10.20 -19.80
N ALA A 273 10.52 -11.48 -19.98
CA ALA A 273 9.38 -12.12 -19.33
C ALA A 273 9.64 -12.28 -17.82
N ALA A 274 8.57 -12.42 -17.04
CA ALA A 274 8.71 -12.93 -15.68
C ALA A 274 9.29 -14.34 -15.77
N SER A 275 10.45 -14.58 -15.18
CA SER A 275 11.15 -15.86 -15.32
C SER A 275 12.01 -16.16 -14.09
N GLU A 276 12.11 -17.45 -13.76
CA GLU A 276 13.04 -17.94 -12.74
C GLU A 276 14.51 -17.87 -13.18
N SER A 277 14.80 -17.95 -14.48
CA SER A 277 16.18 -17.87 -15.00
C SER A 277 16.82 -16.49 -14.77
N GLY A 278 16.00 -15.45 -14.67
CA GLY A 278 16.44 -14.07 -14.48
C GLY A 278 17.12 -13.48 -15.72
N LEU A 279 17.39 -12.18 -15.64
CA LEU A 279 18.03 -11.37 -16.68
C LEU A 279 19.43 -11.01 -16.23
N MET A 280 20.41 -11.12 -17.13
CA MET A 280 21.76 -10.63 -16.89
C MET A 280 21.92 -9.25 -17.55
N LEU A 281 22.07 -8.21 -16.73
CA LEU A 281 22.35 -6.85 -17.20
C LEU A 281 23.85 -6.57 -17.08
N SER A 282 24.48 -6.16 -18.17
CA SER A 282 25.91 -5.82 -18.19
C SER A 282 26.09 -4.30 -18.24
N LEU A 283 26.49 -3.71 -17.13
CA LEU A 283 26.75 -2.27 -17.02
C LEU A 283 28.20 -1.98 -17.43
N ARG A 284 28.39 -1.27 -18.54
CA ARG A 284 29.72 -0.89 -19.07
C ARG A 284 29.93 0.64 -18.96
N PRO A 285 30.37 1.15 -17.81
CA PRO A 285 30.61 2.58 -17.63
C PRO A 285 31.86 3.01 -18.41
N THR A 286 31.79 4.16 -19.10
CA THR A 286 32.92 4.73 -19.83
C THR A 286 34.02 5.25 -18.93
N ARG A 287 33.66 5.71 -17.72
CA ARG A 287 34.61 6.15 -16.68
C ARG A 287 34.19 5.55 -15.34
N LEU A 288 35.03 4.67 -14.81
CA LEU A 288 34.89 4.10 -13.48
C LEU A 288 36.12 4.46 -12.66
N THR A 289 35.93 4.72 -11.36
CA THR A 289 37.00 5.08 -10.43
C THR A 289 36.82 4.28 -9.15
N ARG A 290 37.86 4.20 -8.32
CA ARG A 290 37.74 3.57 -7.00
C ARG A 290 36.72 4.29 -6.12
N GLY A 291 36.05 3.53 -5.25
CA GLY A 291 35.11 4.03 -4.24
C GLY A 291 33.72 3.40 -4.34
N ASP A 292 32.77 4.00 -3.63
CA ASP A 292 31.42 3.45 -3.46
C ASP A 292 30.43 3.94 -4.50
N TYR A 293 29.54 3.03 -4.87
CA TYR A 293 28.50 3.20 -5.86
C TYR A 293 27.16 2.66 -5.34
N ILE A 294 26.08 3.28 -5.82
CA ILE A 294 24.72 2.82 -5.62
C ILE A 294 24.21 2.23 -6.93
N LEU A 295 23.82 0.97 -6.90
CA LEU A 295 23.09 0.30 -7.97
C LEU A 295 21.61 0.30 -7.63
N THR A 296 20.83 0.91 -8.51
CA THR A 296 19.37 0.93 -8.43
C THR A 296 18.80 0.09 -9.56
N VAL A 297 17.92 -0.86 -9.24
CA VAL A 297 17.21 -1.67 -10.22
C VAL A 297 15.71 -1.43 -10.09
N ASP A 298 15.12 -0.96 -11.18
CA ASP A 298 13.69 -0.76 -11.35
C ASP A 298 13.14 -1.89 -12.22
N ALA A 299 12.13 -2.61 -11.74
CA ALA A 299 11.41 -3.63 -12.50
C ALA A 299 9.93 -3.23 -12.66
N PRO A 300 9.22 -3.72 -13.69
CA PRO A 300 7.79 -3.45 -13.83
C PRO A 300 7.02 -3.92 -12.60
N ARG A 301 6.06 -3.12 -12.12
CA ARG A 301 5.25 -3.38 -10.90
C ARG A 301 6.03 -3.60 -9.60
N GLY A 302 7.34 -3.74 -9.63
CA GLY A 302 8.15 -4.06 -8.48
C GLY A 302 8.60 -2.81 -7.74
N GLU A 303 8.89 -2.97 -6.46
CA GLU A 303 9.67 -1.98 -5.74
C GLU A 303 11.04 -1.80 -6.40
N ARG A 304 11.52 -0.55 -6.38
CA ARG A 304 12.92 -0.22 -6.65
C ARG A 304 13.82 -0.96 -5.67
N VAL A 305 14.85 -1.63 -6.18
CA VAL A 305 15.84 -2.32 -5.35
C VAL A 305 17.18 -1.61 -5.41
N GLU A 306 17.68 -1.20 -4.26
CA GLU A 306 18.99 -0.59 -4.11
C GLU A 306 20.03 -1.60 -3.60
N ARG A 307 21.25 -1.51 -4.14
CA ARG A 307 22.44 -2.27 -3.71
C ARG A 307 23.64 -1.34 -3.65
N ARG A 308 24.41 -1.41 -2.57
CA ARG A 308 25.71 -0.75 -2.45
C ARG A 308 26.81 -1.66 -2.97
N LEU A 309 27.76 -1.10 -3.71
CA LEU A 309 28.95 -1.81 -4.15
C LEU A 309 30.18 -0.89 -4.13
N THR A 310 31.36 -1.48 -3.92
CA THR A 310 32.64 -0.78 -3.85
C THR A 310 33.54 -1.25 -4.98
N VAL A 311 34.07 -0.29 -5.73
CA VAL A 311 35.09 -0.53 -6.76
C VAL A 311 36.47 -0.31 -6.13
N ARG A 312 37.31 -1.35 -6.14
CA ARG A 312 38.66 -1.36 -5.53
C ARG A 312 39.76 -1.36 -6.59
#